data_AF-A0A7T5RFW5-F1
#
_entry.id   AF-A0A7T5RFW5-F1
#
_cell.length_a   1.000
_cell.length_b   1.000
_cell.length_c   1.000
_cell.angle_alpha   90.00
_cell.angle_beta   90.00
_cell.angle_gamma   90.00
#
_symmetry.space_group_name_H-M   'P 1'
#
loop_
_entity.id
_entity.type
_entity.pdbx_description
1 polymer ?
#
loop_
_entity_poly.entity_id
_entity_poly.type
_entity_poly.pdbx_seq_one_letter_code
_entity_poly.pdbx_strand_id
1 'polypeptide(L)'
;MNTISSQIQLKISLSEQLNDRLESKAARLGVPVTQLVKHLILKEVENEEYPTFIASERVERNTKKALEEYDKAVEVKDMHKFFEDLK
;
A
#
# COMPACT_ATOMS: atom_id res chain seq x y z
N MET A 1 -12.59 -2.07 -21.52
CA MET A 1 -11.35 -2.00 -20.72
C MET A 1 -11.22 -3.33 -19.98
N ASN A 2 -10.30 -4.20 -20.38
CA ASN A 2 -10.03 -5.46 -19.68
C ASN A 2 -8.99 -5.19 -18.59
N THR A 3 -9.44 -5.00 -17.34
CA THR A 3 -8.54 -5.03 -16.19
C THR A 3 -8.16 -6.48 -15.93
N ILE A 4 -6.98 -6.90 -16.39
CA ILE A 4 -6.39 -8.18 -15.97
C ILE A 4 -6.08 -8.03 -14.48
N SER A 5 -6.98 -8.53 -13.65
CA SER A 5 -6.73 -8.70 -12.22
C SER A 5 -5.54 -9.67 -12.08
N SER A 6 -4.38 -9.17 -11.66
CA SER A 6 -3.24 -10.01 -11.33
C SER A 6 -3.52 -10.71 -10.00
N GLN A 7 -4.14 -11.88 -10.05
CA GLN A 7 -4.34 -12.70 -8.85
C GLN A 7 -3.00 -13.35 -8.47
N ILE A 8 -2.49 -13.02 -7.28
CA ILE A 8 -1.30 -13.67 -6.71
C ILE A 8 -1.75 -14.93 -5.95
N GLN A 9 -1.12 -16.07 -6.23
CA GLN A 9 -1.38 -17.33 -5.53
C GLN A 9 -0.29 -17.59 -4.48
N LEU A 10 -0.68 -17.75 -3.21
CA LEU A 10 0.21 -18.16 -2.13
C LEU A 10 0.13 -19.69 -1.96
N LYS A 11 1.27 -20.38 -2.00
CA LYS A 11 1.38 -21.82 -1.69
C LYS A 11 2.23 -21.99 -0.44
N ILE A 12 1.73 -22.73 0.54
CA ILE A 12 2.36 -22.91 1.85
C ILE A 12 2.38 -24.39 2.17
N SER A 13 3.53 -24.89 2.63
CA SER A 13 3.65 -26.23 3.20
C SER A 13 3.40 -26.14 4.70
N LEU A 14 2.52 -27.01 5.22
CA LEU A 14 2.19 -27.07 6.64
C LEU A 14 2.50 -28.47 7.18
N SER A 15 2.78 -28.57 8.48
CA SER A 15 2.74 -29.87 9.14
C SER A 15 1.30 -30.39 9.18
N GLU A 16 1.14 -31.71 9.15
CA GLU A 16 -0.17 -32.38 9.21
C GLU A 16 -0.99 -31.88 10.41
N GLN A 17 -0.37 -31.84 11.59
CA GLN A 17 -0.98 -31.38 12.84
C GLN A 17 -1.51 -29.93 12.76
N LEU A 18 -0.85 -29.06 12.00
CA LEU A 18 -1.30 -27.68 11.81
C LEU A 18 -2.46 -27.61 10.83
N ASN A 19 -2.42 -28.43 9.77
CA ASN A 19 -3.53 -28.55 8.83
C ASN A 19 -4.82 -29.00 9.55
N ASP A 20 -4.73 -30.05 10.36
CA ASP A 20 -5.89 -30.58 11.11
C ASP A 20 -6.51 -29.54 12.05
N ARG A 21 -5.66 -28.75 12.72
CA ARG A 21 -6.11 -27.67 13.60
C ARG A 21 -6.80 -26.56 12.83
N LEU A 22 -6.28 -26.20 11.65
CA LEU A 22 -6.90 -25.19 10.78
C LEU A 22 -8.24 -25.68 10.25
N GLU A 23 -8.33 -26.92 9.79
CA GLU A 23 -9.58 -27.56 9.36
C GLU A 23 -10.61 -27.60 10.48
N SER A 24 -10.23 -28.06 11.67
CA SER A 24 -11.15 -28.08 12.83
C SER A 24 -11.66 -26.69 13.19
N LYS A 25 -10.79 -25.67 13.17
CA LYS A 25 -11.18 -24.29 13.47
C LYS A 25 -12.11 -23.71 12.40
N ALA A 26 -11.79 -23.94 11.13
CA ALA A 26 -12.60 -23.48 10.00
C ALA A 26 -13.99 -24.15 9.99
N ALA A 27 -14.04 -25.45 10.26
CA ALA A 27 -15.28 -26.22 10.38
C ALA A 27 -16.20 -25.70 11.49
N ARG A 28 -15.66 -25.37 12.67
CA ARG A 28 -16.45 -24.76 13.77
C ARG A 28 -17.06 -23.42 13.40
N LEU A 29 -16.42 -22.68 12.50
CA LEU A 29 -16.89 -21.39 12.00
C LEU A 29 -17.77 -21.54 10.75
N GLY A 30 -17.95 -22.76 10.23
CA GLY A 30 -18.71 -23.02 9.01
C GLY A 30 -18.09 -22.41 7.74
N VAL A 31 -16.77 -22.19 7.72
CA VAL A 31 -16.06 -21.57 6.59
C VAL A 31 -14.98 -22.49 6.02
N PRO A 32 -14.61 -22.35 4.75
CA PRO A 32 -13.44 -23.02 4.19
C PRO A 32 -12.14 -22.57 4.86
N VAL A 33 -11.14 -23.46 4.93
CA VAL A 33 -9.81 -23.14 5.47
C VAL A 33 -9.18 -21.95 4.76
N THR A 34 -9.35 -21.84 3.44
CA THR A 34 -8.82 -20.73 2.64
C THR A 34 -9.38 -19.38 3.07
N GLN A 35 -10.66 -19.33 3.45
CA GLN A 35 -11.30 -18.10 3.94
C GLN A 35 -10.80 -17.73 5.33
N LEU A 36 -10.63 -18.71 6.21
CA LEU A 36 -10.02 -18.51 7.52
C LEU A 36 -8.59 -17.96 7.39
N VAL A 37 -7.75 -18.58 6.55
CA VAL A 37 -6.37 -18.14 6.32
C VAL A 37 -6.34 -16.73 5.74
N LYS A 38 -7.21 -16.42 4.77
CA LYS A 38 -7.32 -15.06 4.21
C LYS A 38 -7.68 -14.03 5.30
N HIS A 39 -8.60 -14.36 6.19
CA HIS A 39 -8.97 -13.48 7.29
C HIS A 39 -7.79 -13.25 8.27
N LEU A 40 -7.04 -14.31 8.60
CA LEU A 40 -5.87 -14.19 9.48
C LEU A 40 -4.79 -13.30 8.86
N ILE A 41 -4.49 -13.48 7.56
CA ILE A 41 -3.53 -12.63 6.84
C ILE A 41 -3.99 -11.18 6.85
N LEU A 42 -5.27 -10.92 6.52
CA LEU A 42 -5.81 -9.56 6.52
C LEU A 42 -5.69 -8.91 7.90
N LYS A 43 -6.06 -9.64 8.95
CA LYS A 43 -6.01 -9.13 10.31
C LYS A 43 -4.58 -8.81 10.78
N GLU A 44 -3.60 -9.59 10.33
CA GLU A 44 -2.20 -9.33 10.64
C GLU A 44 -1.72 -8.00 10.03
N VAL A 45 -2.07 -7.76 8.77
CA VAL A 45 -1.60 -6.58 8.02
C VAL A 45 -2.53 -5.36 8.11
N GLU A 46 -3.70 -5.47 8.74
CA GLU A 46 -4.71 -4.39 8.73
C GLU A 46 -4.25 -3.11 9.41
N ASN A 47 -3.33 -3.21 10.37
CA ASN A 47 -2.78 -2.07 11.12
C ASN A 47 -1.38 -1.68 10.65
N GLU A 48 -0.82 -2.37 9.66
CA GLU A 48 0.42 -1.96 9.04
C GLU A 48 0.10 -0.89 8.00
N GLU A 49 0.72 0.29 8.15
CA GLU A 49 0.68 1.30 7.09
C GLU A 49 1.32 0.68 5.86
N TYR A 50 0.51 0.46 4.82
CA TYR A 50 1.06 0.14 3.51
C TYR A 50 2.04 1.26 3.17
N PRO A 51 3.30 0.96 2.78
CA PRO A 51 4.27 1.99 2.46
C PRO A 51 3.73 2.81 1.28
N THR A 52 3.07 3.91 1.58
CA THR A 52 2.78 4.96 0.62
C THR A 52 4.13 5.47 0.18
N PHE A 53 4.42 5.36 -1.13
CA PHE A 53 5.67 5.72 -1.77
C PHE A 53 6.45 6.77 -0.97
N ILE A 54 7.43 6.30 -0.19
CA ILE A 54 8.32 7.19 0.56
C ILE A 54 9.06 7.99 -0.51
N ALA A 55 8.99 9.31 -0.42
CA ALA A 55 9.73 10.19 -1.31
C ALA A 55 11.20 9.77 -1.27
N SER A 56 11.86 9.62 -2.43
CA SER A 56 13.30 9.34 -2.43
C SER A 56 14.02 10.39 -1.57
N GLU A 57 15.14 10.04 -0.93
CA GLU A 57 15.89 11.00 -0.09
C GLU A 57 16.16 12.33 -0.82
N ARG A 58 16.34 12.27 -2.16
CA ARG A 58 16.53 13.46 -2.99
C ARG A 58 15.29 14.37 -2.96
N VAL A 59 14.10 13.79 -3.09
CA VAL A 59 12.84 14.54 -3.04
C VAL A 59 12.62 15.09 -1.63
N GLU A 60 12.89 14.32 -0.58
CA GLU A 60 12.79 14.81 0.80
C GLU A 60 13.73 15.99 1.06
N ARG A 61 15.00 15.89 0.66
CA ARG A 61 15.98 17.00 0.78
C ARG A 61 15.55 18.24 0.01
N ASN A 62 15.12 18.08 -1.24
CA ASN A 62 14.67 19.19 -2.07
C ASN A 62 13.42 19.86 -1.49
N THR A 63 12.47 19.06 -1.00
CA THR A 63 11.24 19.56 -0.37
C THR A 63 11.54 20.33 0.89
N LYS A 64 12.42 19.80 1.75
CA LYS A 64 12.84 20.50 2.97
C LYS A 64 13.50 21.84 2.66
N LYS A 65 14.41 21.87 1.68
CA LYS A 65 15.03 23.12 1.22
C LYS A 65 14.01 24.10 0.66
N ALA A 66 13.04 23.63 -0.13
CA ALA A 66 12.00 24.49 -0.69
C ALA A 66 11.11 25.11 0.41
N LEU A 67 10.83 24.38 1.50
CA LEU A 67 10.10 24.91 2.65
C LEU A 67 10.92 25.93 3.45
N GLU A 68 12.23 25.72 3.59
CA GLU A 68 13.13 26.67 4.24
C GLU A 68 13.29 27.97 3.45
N GLU A 69 13.18 27.90 2.12
CA GLU A 69 13.28 29.04 1.19
C GLU A 69 11.91 29.60 0.77
N TYR A 70 10.85 29.33 1.54
CA TYR A 70 9.49 29.75 1.22
C TYR A 70 9.34 31.27 1.06
N ASP A 71 10.15 32.04 1.79
CA ASP A 71 10.23 33.50 1.70
C ASP A 71 10.70 34.00 0.31
N LYS A 72 11.39 33.15 -0.45
CA LYS A 72 11.83 33.42 -1.82
C LYS A 72 10.77 33.04 -2.87
N ALA A 73 9.60 32.58 -2.45
CA ALA A 73 8.53 32.22 -3.37
C ALA A 73 8.07 33.44 -4.17
N VAL A 74 7.85 33.23 -5.47
CA VAL A 74 7.30 34.25 -6.36
C VAL A 74 5.79 34.10 -6.41
N GLU A 75 5.07 35.15 -6.03
CA GLU A 75 3.62 35.18 -6.15
C GLU A 75 3.21 35.24 -7.63
N VAL A 76 2.44 34.24 -8.06
CA VAL A 76 1.94 34.15 -9.43
C VAL A 76 0.55 34.79 -9.49
N LYS A 77 0.46 35.95 -10.14
CA LYS A 77 -0.81 36.69 -10.31
C LYS A 77 -1.65 36.21 -11.50
N ASP A 78 -1.02 35.57 -12.47
CA ASP A 78 -1.66 35.00 -13.65
C ASP A 78 -1.10 33.60 -13.92
N MET A 79 -1.93 32.58 -13.68
CA MET A 79 -1.55 31.18 -13.89
C MET A 79 -1.31 30.86 -15.36
N HIS A 80 -2.08 31.43 -16.28
CA HIS A 80 -1.95 31.09 -17.71
C HIS A 80 -0.61 31.56 -18.24
N LYS A 81 -0.25 32.81 -17.94
CA LYS A 81 1.06 33.36 -18.31
C LYS A 81 2.22 32.59 -17.66
N PHE A 82 2.09 32.23 -16.38
CA PHE A 82 3.11 31.45 -15.68
C PHE A 82 3.42 30.11 -16.35
N PHE A 83 2.40 29.37 -16.79
CA PHE A 83 2.61 28.11 -17.50
C PHE A 83 3.11 28.28 -18.94
N GLU A 84 2.83 29.42 -19.59
CA GLU A 84 3.41 29.77 -20.89
C GLU A 84 4.91 30.07 -20.79
N ASP A 85 5.33 30.78 -19.75
CA ASP A 85 6.72 31.13 -19.46
C ASP A 85 7.56 29.94 -18.93
N LEU A 86 6.92 28.84 -18.54
CA LEU A 86 7.54 27.62 -17.98
C LEU A 86 7.97 26.58 -19.02
N LYS A 87 7.70 26.82 -20.31
CA LYS A 87 8.12 25.97 -21.43
C LYS A 87 9.55 26.23 -21.85
#